data_AF-A0A960BFE3-F1
#
_entry.id   AF-A0A960BFE3-F1
#
_cell.length_a   1.000
_cell.length_b   1.000
_cell.length_c   1.000
_cell.angle_alpha   90.00
_cell.angle_beta   90.00
_cell.angle_gamma   90.00
#
_symmetry.space_group_name_H-M   'P 1'
#
loop_
_entity.id
_entity.type
_entity.pdbx_description
1 polymer ?
#
loop_
_entity_poly.entity_id
_entity_poly.type
_entity_poly.pdbx_seq_one_letter_code
_entity_poly.pdbx_strand_id
1 'polypeptide(L)'
;YDRQAGELSTTDKDALTEAATTLRDDGFTAYVGGDALQETPGPGSGEAIGIIIALVVLAVTLGSLVAAGMPLLTAVIGVAIGLLGITTLTGFVELSSTTPALASMLGLAVGIDYALFIMARFKHEVMRGREHEEAAGIAAGTAGSAVVFAGLTVIIALVGLSVVNIRFLTEMGIAAAATVAIAVLIALTLLPALLSVAGRHVTDGHIPGLKERDPEGDASTPTQGRRWVGLVAR
;
A
#
# COMPACT_ATOMS: atom_id res chain seq x y z
N TYR A 1 17.83 20.41 -25.86
CA TYR A 1 16.90 20.56 -24.73
C TYR A 1 17.63 20.05 -23.51
N ASP A 2 17.81 20.91 -22.51
CA ASP A 2 18.71 20.65 -21.37
C ASP A 2 17.97 20.11 -20.14
N ARG A 3 16.64 19.94 -20.23
CA ARG A 3 15.77 19.41 -19.18
C ARG A 3 14.81 18.38 -19.75
N GLN A 4 14.53 17.32 -19.00
CA GLN A 4 13.54 16.33 -19.36
C GLN A 4 12.11 16.85 -19.13
N ALA A 5 11.13 16.29 -19.83
CA ALA A 5 9.73 16.68 -19.72
C ALA A 5 9.16 16.60 -18.28
N GLY A 6 9.67 15.65 -17.47
CA GLY A 6 9.29 15.50 -16.07
C GLY A 6 9.88 16.55 -15.11
N GLU A 7 10.89 17.32 -15.54
CA GLU A 7 11.57 18.34 -14.73
C GLU A 7 11.03 19.76 -14.96
N LEU A 8 10.03 19.92 -15.84
CA LEU A 8 9.40 21.20 -16.12
C LEU A 8 8.50 21.61 -14.96
N SER A 9 8.72 22.81 -14.42
CA SER A 9 7.86 23.38 -13.38
C SER A 9 6.47 23.70 -13.94
N THR A 10 5.47 23.83 -13.07
CA THR A 10 4.13 24.31 -13.47
C THR A 10 4.22 25.65 -14.17
N THR A 11 5.10 26.54 -13.71
CA THR A 11 5.38 27.84 -14.34
C THR A 11 5.90 27.71 -15.76
N ASP A 12 6.75 26.72 -16.06
CA ASP A 12 7.27 26.48 -17.41
C ASP A 12 6.17 25.96 -18.35
N LYS A 13 5.27 25.10 -17.83
CA LYS A 13 4.12 24.58 -18.57
C LYS A 13 3.06 25.68 -18.82
N ASP A 14 2.85 26.54 -17.83
CA ASP A 14 1.93 27.67 -17.92
C ASP A 14 2.44 28.70 -18.93
N ALA A 15 3.74 29.04 -18.90
CA ALA A 15 4.35 29.95 -19.87
C ALA A 15 4.28 29.41 -21.31
N LEU A 16 4.43 28.09 -21.51
CA LEU A 16 4.28 27.45 -22.81
C LEU A 16 2.84 27.53 -23.33
N THR A 17 1.87 27.37 -22.41
CA THR A 17 0.44 27.48 -22.71
C THR A 17 0.06 28.93 -23.01
N GLU A 18 0.62 29.88 -22.26
CA GLU A 18 0.39 31.33 -22.40
C GLU A 18 0.93 31.86 -23.74
N ALA A 19 2.12 31.43 -24.13
CA ALA A 19 2.71 31.75 -25.44
C ALA A 19 1.85 31.22 -26.59
N ALA A 20 1.27 30.03 -26.43
CA ALA A 20 0.38 29.46 -27.43
C ALA A 20 -1.00 30.14 -27.48
N THR A 21 -1.54 30.61 -26.35
CA THR A 21 -2.74 31.46 -26.35
C THR A 21 -2.48 32.81 -26.99
N THR A 22 -1.34 33.44 -26.71
CA THR A 22 -0.96 34.73 -27.34
C THR A 22 -0.92 34.61 -28.86
N LEU A 23 -0.31 33.54 -29.38
CA LEU A 23 -0.27 33.27 -30.81
C LEU A 23 -1.66 32.99 -31.41
N ARG A 24 -2.56 32.35 -30.65
CA ARG A 24 -3.96 32.14 -31.07
C ARG A 24 -4.75 33.43 -31.12
N ASP A 25 -4.52 34.33 -30.17
CA ASP A 25 -5.17 35.64 -30.12
C ASP A 25 -4.73 36.53 -31.28
N ASP A 26 -3.48 36.37 -31.75
CA ASP A 26 -2.96 37.01 -32.97
C ASP A 26 -3.47 36.35 -34.28
N GLY A 27 -4.39 35.37 -34.19
CA GLY A 27 -5.04 34.72 -35.32
C GLY A 27 -4.28 33.52 -35.90
N PHE A 28 -3.19 33.06 -35.27
CA PHE A 28 -2.47 31.87 -35.70
C PHE A 28 -3.07 30.59 -35.12
N THR A 29 -3.00 29.51 -35.88
CA THR A 29 -3.40 28.18 -35.37
C THR A 29 -2.23 27.52 -34.64
N ALA A 30 -2.09 27.79 -33.34
CA ALA A 30 -1.06 27.16 -32.52
C ALA A 30 -1.60 25.90 -31.80
N TYR A 31 -0.83 24.81 -31.81
CA TYR A 31 -1.09 23.61 -31.03
C TYR A 31 0.10 23.35 -30.14
N VAL A 32 -0.15 23.16 -28.84
CA VAL A 32 0.88 22.71 -27.90
C VAL A 32 0.67 21.22 -27.69
N GLY A 33 1.73 20.44 -27.86
CA GLY A 33 1.70 18.99 -27.71
C GLY A 33 3.07 18.44 -27.33
N GLY A 34 3.12 17.14 -27.05
CA GLY A 34 4.32 16.43 -26.60
C GLY A 34 4.32 16.15 -25.08
N ASP A 35 5.33 15.41 -24.63
CA ASP A 35 5.44 14.95 -23.23
C ASP A 35 5.60 16.09 -22.20
N ALA A 36 6.00 17.29 -22.65
CA ALA A 36 6.18 18.45 -21.78
C ALA A 36 4.89 18.90 -21.06
N LEU A 37 3.72 18.68 -21.68
CA LEU A 37 2.41 18.98 -21.11
C LEU A 37 1.71 17.77 -20.50
N GLN A 38 2.29 16.57 -20.59
CA GLN A 38 1.73 15.45 -19.84
C GLN A 38 1.83 15.78 -18.36
N GLU A 39 0.71 15.65 -17.65
CA GLU A 39 0.75 15.65 -16.20
C GLU A 39 1.53 14.42 -15.77
N THR A 40 2.74 14.64 -15.26
CA THR A 40 3.43 13.62 -14.48
C THR A 40 2.48 13.26 -13.34
N PRO A 41 2.07 11.99 -13.19
CA PRO A 41 1.23 11.60 -12.07
C PRO A 41 2.03 11.86 -10.78
N GLY A 42 1.83 13.03 -10.17
CA GLY A 42 2.26 13.27 -8.81
C GLY A 42 1.46 12.37 -7.86
N PRO A 43 1.82 12.29 -6.57
CA PRO A 43 0.99 11.62 -5.57
C PRO A 43 -0.37 12.30 -5.57
N GLY A 44 -1.29 11.71 -6.33
CA GLY A 44 -2.55 12.32 -6.69
C GLY A 44 -3.50 12.25 -5.52
N SER A 45 -4.49 13.13 -5.51
CA SER A 45 -5.66 13.04 -4.63
C SER A 45 -6.23 11.62 -4.52
N GLY A 46 -6.11 10.80 -5.57
CA GLY A 46 -6.49 9.38 -5.59
C GLY A 46 -5.76 8.50 -4.57
N GLU A 47 -4.47 8.73 -4.30
CA GLU A 47 -3.72 7.95 -3.30
C GLU A 47 -4.21 8.29 -1.88
N ALA A 48 -4.42 9.58 -1.60
CA ALA A 48 -4.99 10.02 -0.34
C ALA A 48 -6.41 9.46 -0.13
N ILE A 49 -7.25 9.47 -1.16
CA ILE A 49 -8.58 8.85 -1.12
C ILE A 49 -8.46 7.34 -0.87
N GLY A 50 -7.55 6.65 -1.55
CA GLY A 50 -7.28 5.23 -1.35
C GLY A 50 -6.86 4.89 0.08
N ILE A 51 -5.97 5.69 0.67
CA ILE A 51 -5.52 5.55 2.06
C ILE A 51 -6.68 5.77 3.03
N ILE A 52 -7.53 6.79 2.79
CA ILE A 52 -8.73 7.04 3.61
C ILE A 52 -9.71 5.86 3.53
N ILE A 53 -9.98 5.38 2.33
CA ILE A 53 -10.87 4.23 2.12
C ILE A 53 -10.29 2.98 2.80
N ALA A 54 -8.99 2.73 2.65
CA ALA A 54 -8.31 1.64 3.32
C ALA A 54 -8.46 1.75 4.84
N LEU A 55 -8.19 2.93 5.42
CA LEU A 55 -8.37 3.15 6.86
C LEU A 55 -9.80 2.84 7.32
N VAL A 56 -10.81 3.27 6.57
CA VAL A 56 -12.22 2.98 6.87
C VAL A 56 -12.48 1.48 6.82
N VAL A 57 -12.03 0.79 5.78
CA VAL A 57 -12.21 -0.67 5.62
C VAL A 57 -11.50 -1.42 6.74
N LEU A 58 -10.25 -1.06 7.07
CA LEU A 58 -9.52 -1.67 8.18
C LEU A 58 -10.19 -1.38 9.53
N ALA A 59 -10.68 -0.16 9.77
CA ALA A 59 -11.36 0.20 11.01
C ALA A 59 -12.65 -0.61 11.19
N VAL A 60 -13.40 -0.83 10.10
CA VAL A 60 -14.59 -1.69 10.10
C VAL A 60 -14.20 -3.16 10.33
N THR A 61 -13.14 -3.63 9.68
CA THR A 61 -12.69 -5.03 9.75
C THR A 61 -12.13 -5.38 11.14
N LEU A 62 -11.36 -4.47 11.73
CA LEU A 62 -10.68 -4.67 13.02
C LEU A 62 -11.49 -4.12 14.21
N GLY A 63 -12.59 -3.42 13.98
CA GLY A 63 -13.45 -2.85 15.02
C GLY A 63 -12.79 -1.75 15.87
N SER A 64 -11.60 -1.27 15.47
CA SER A 64 -10.78 -0.32 16.22
C SER A 64 -9.96 0.56 15.29
N LEU A 65 -10.02 1.88 15.49
CA LEU A 65 -9.27 2.85 14.68
C LEU A 65 -7.76 2.77 14.96
N VAL A 66 -7.38 2.55 16.22
CA VAL A 66 -5.97 2.37 16.61
C VAL A 66 -5.43 1.09 15.97
N ALA A 67 -6.21 0.00 16.01
CA ALA A 67 -5.85 -1.26 15.37
C ALA A 67 -5.69 -1.13 13.86
N ALA A 68 -6.56 -0.37 13.20
CA ALA A 68 -6.48 -0.09 11.76
C ALA A 68 -5.29 0.80 11.38
N GLY A 69 -4.91 1.72 12.27
CA GLY A 69 -3.77 2.60 12.07
C GLY A 69 -2.45 1.85 11.99
N MET A 70 -2.29 0.75 12.74
CA MET A 70 -0.99 0.02 12.80
C MET A 70 -0.61 -0.60 11.44
N PRO A 71 -1.45 -1.43 10.79
CA PRO A 71 -1.14 -1.95 9.46
C PRO A 71 -0.88 -0.85 8.44
N LEU A 72 -1.75 0.18 8.43
CA LEU A 72 -1.66 1.28 7.47
C LEU A 72 -0.35 2.06 7.63
N LEU A 73 0.02 2.41 8.87
CA LEU A 73 1.26 3.10 9.18
C LEU A 73 2.47 2.30 8.71
N THR A 74 2.52 1.00 9.01
CA THR A 74 3.64 0.15 8.60
C THR A 74 3.75 0.00 7.09
N ALA A 75 2.60 -0.08 6.38
CA ALA A 75 2.58 -0.15 4.93
C ALA A 75 3.10 1.16 4.30
N VAL A 76 2.65 2.31 4.80
CA VAL A 76 3.12 3.63 4.34
C VAL A 76 4.62 3.80 4.58
N ILE A 77 5.13 3.41 5.75
CA ILE A 77 6.58 3.44 6.04
C ILE A 77 7.34 2.54 5.05
N GLY A 78 6.83 1.36 4.75
CA GLY A 78 7.48 0.45 3.81
C GLY A 78 7.50 0.95 2.37
N VAL A 79 6.40 1.55 1.91
CA VAL A 79 6.36 2.23 0.61
C VAL A 79 7.32 3.41 0.59
N ALA A 80 7.35 4.23 1.64
CA ALA A 80 8.26 5.36 1.72
C ALA A 80 9.72 4.92 1.63
N ILE A 81 10.12 3.87 2.36
CA ILE A 81 11.49 3.32 2.29
C ILE A 81 11.77 2.74 0.89
N GLY A 82 10.81 2.01 0.30
CA GLY A 82 10.95 1.47 -1.06
C GLY A 82 11.11 2.56 -2.12
N LEU A 83 10.27 3.60 -2.06
CA LEU A 83 10.34 4.76 -2.95
C LEU A 83 11.66 5.52 -2.78
N LEU A 84 12.11 5.74 -1.54
CA LEU A 84 13.42 6.35 -1.28
C LEU A 84 14.56 5.52 -1.89
N GLY A 85 14.48 4.19 -1.79
CA GLY A 85 15.40 3.28 -2.45
C GLY A 85 15.40 3.45 -3.97
N ILE A 86 14.21 3.49 -4.58
CA ILE A 86 14.03 3.72 -6.02
C ILE A 86 14.59 5.09 -6.44
N THR A 87 14.30 6.16 -5.71
CA THR A 87 14.81 7.51 -6.02
C THR A 87 16.32 7.63 -5.83
N THR A 88 16.90 6.82 -4.95
CA THR A 88 18.37 6.73 -4.86
C THR A 88 18.93 6.02 -6.08
N LEU A 89 18.26 4.97 -6.53
CA LEU A 89 18.65 4.17 -7.69
C LEU A 89 18.54 4.95 -9.02
N THR A 90 17.60 5.89 -9.13
CA THR A 90 17.47 6.76 -10.31
C THR A 90 18.70 7.63 -10.56
N GLY A 91 19.54 7.86 -9.55
CA GLY A 91 20.82 8.55 -9.73
C GLY A 91 21.87 7.71 -10.48
N PHE A 92 21.66 6.40 -10.61
CA PHE A 92 22.59 5.45 -11.23
C PHE A 92 22.01 4.75 -12.47
N VAL A 93 20.69 4.60 -12.54
CA VAL A 93 19.97 3.90 -13.62
C VAL A 93 18.79 4.76 -14.06
N GLU A 94 18.58 4.91 -15.37
CA GLU A 94 17.37 5.55 -15.88
C GLU A 94 16.17 4.65 -15.61
N LEU A 95 15.28 5.05 -14.69
CA LEU A 95 14.01 4.36 -14.46
C LEU A 95 12.87 5.14 -15.11
N SER A 96 11.88 4.41 -15.62
CA SER A 96 10.65 5.04 -16.13
C SER A 96 9.86 5.72 -15.02
N SER A 97 9.15 6.80 -15.39
CA SER A 97 8.20 7.53 -14.54
C SER A 97 7.07 6.65 -13.98
N THR A 98 6.79 5.50 -14.61
CA THR A 98 5.77 4.54 -14.15
C THR A 98 6.28 3.64 -13.01
N THR A 99 7.59 3.49 -12.84
CA THR A 99 8.19 2.58 -11.85
C THR A 99 7.83 2.94 -10.41
N PRO A 100 7.98 4.20 -9.96
CA PRO A 100 7.57 4.60 -8.60
C PRO A 100 6.06 4.43 -8.37
N ALA A 101 5.23 4.73 -9.37
CA ALA A 101 3.78 4.57 -9.27
C ALA A 101 3.40 3.11 -9.04
N LEU A 102 3.97 2.16 -9.79
CA LEU A 102 3.72 0.74 -9.59
C LEU A 102 4.29 0.21 -8.28
N ALA A 103 5.48 0.66 -7.89
CA ALA A 103 6.09 0.29 -6.61
C ALA A 103 5.23 0.74 -5.42
N SER A 104 4.69 1.97 -5.46
CA SER A 104 3.78 2.47 -4.42
C SER A 104 2.48 1.68 -4.38
N MET A 105 1.84 1.45 -5.53
CA MET A 105 0.58 0.70 -5.62
C MET A 105 0.72 -0.72 -5.08
N LEU A 106 1.75 -1.46 -5.53
CA LEU A 106 2.00 -2.83 -5.09
C LEU A 106 2.48 -2.87 -3.64
N GLY A 107 3.42 -1.99 -3.27
CA GLY A 107 3.96 -1.94 -1.92
C GLY A 107 2.90 -1.62 -0.87
N LEU A 108 1.98 -0.70 -1.17
CA LEU A 108 0.89 -0.34 -0.27
C LEU A 108 -0.13 -1.49 -0.17
N ALA A 109 -0.56 -2.04 -1.30
CA ALA A 109 -1.53 -3.15 -1.33
C ALA A 109 -1.01 -4.36 -0.54
N VAL A 110 0.18 -4.83 -0.91
CA VAL A 110 0.81 -6.00 -0.31
C VAL A 110 1.18 -5.73 1.16
N GLY A 111 1.68 -4.53 1.46
CA GLY A 111 2.01 -4.13 2.83
C GLY A 111 0.79 -4.12 3.75
N ILE A 112 -0.34 -3.58 3.29
CA ILE A 112 -1.60 -3.58 4.05
C ILE A 112 -2.10 -5.01 4.26
N ASP A 113 -2.13 -5.83 3.22
CA ASP A 113 -2.66 -7.20 3.29
C ASP A 113 -1.87 -8.06 4.29
N TYR A 114 -0.55 -8.01 4.22
CA TYR A 114 0.32 -8.79 5.10
C TYR A 114 0.29 -8.28 6.54
N ALA A 115 0.26 -6.97 6.72
CA ALA A 115 0.14 -6.37 8.04
C ALA A 115 -1.23 -6.68 8.68
N LEU A 116 -2.31 -6.65 7.90
CA LEU A 116 -3.65 -7.03 8.35
C LEU A 116 -3.69 -8.51 8.77
N PHE A 117 -3.04 -9.40 8.02
CA PHE A 117 -3.01 -10.82 8.35
C PHE A 117 -2.28 -11.10 9.68
N ILE A 118 -1.12 -10.47 9.90
CA ILE A 118 -0.38 -10.55 11.16
C ILE A 118 -1.18 -9.93 12.31
N MET A 119 -1.80 -8.78 12.07
CA MET A 119 -2.62 -8.09 13.05
C MET A 119 -3.84 -8.91 13.48
N ALA A 120 -4.53 -9.53 12.53
CA ALA A 120 -5.66 -10.42 12.82
C ALA A 120 -5.22 -11.61 13.69
N ARG A 121 -4.04 -12.19 13.40
CA ARG A 121 -3.49 -13.27 14.22
C ARG A 121 -3.11 -12.79 15.62
N PHE A 122 -2.48 -11.62 15.73
CA PHE A 122 -2.15 -11.01 17.01
C PHE A 122 -3.39 -10.79 17.88
N LYS A 123 -4.44 -10.17 17.33
CA LYS A 123 -5.69 -9.95 18.07
C LYS A 123 -6.31 -11.27 18.53
N HIS A 124 -6.32 -12.29 17.68
CA HIS A 124 -6.82 -13.61 18.05
C HIS A 124 -6.07 -14.19 19.27
N GLU A 125 -4.74 -14.11 19.31
CA GLU A 125 -3.96 -14.60 20.46
C GLU A 125 -4.20 -13.76 21.74
N VAL A 126 -4.37 -12.44 21.62
CA VAL A 126 -4.70 -11.60 22.77
C VAL A 126 -6.11 -11.91 23.30
N MET A 127 -7.08 -12.16 22.41
CA MET A 127 -8.44 -12.60 22.80
C MET A 127 -8.44 -13.94 23.55
N ARG A 128 -7.44 -14.80 23.31
CA ARG A 128 -7.24 -16.05 24.06
C ARG A 128 -6.58 -15.84 25.43
N GLY A 129 -6.34 -14.58 25.83
CA GLY A 129 -5.80 -14.21 27.13
C GLY A 129 -4.28 -14.20 27.22
N ARG A 130 -3.56 -14.25 26.09
CA ARG A 130 -2.09 -14.17 26.09
C ARG A 130 -1.60 -12.75 26.33
N GLU A 131 -0.40 -12.62 26.88
CA GLU A 131 0.30 -11.34 26.96
C GLU A 131 0.68 -10.84 25.57
N HIS A 132 0.77 -9.51 25.41
CA HIS A 132 0.97 -8.87 24.11
C HIS A 132 2.30 -9.26 23.47
N GLU A 133 3.36 -9.43 24.26
CA GLU A 133 4.67 -9.85 23.77
C GLU A 133 4.63 -11.28 23.22
N GLU A 134 4.00 -12.20 23.95
CA GLU A 134 3.81 -13.58 23.52
C GLU A 134 2.92 -13.67 22.28
N ALA A 135 1.81 -12.91 22.25
CA ALA A 135 0.91 -12.83 21.10
C ALA A 135 1.61 -12.32 19.84
N ALA A 136 2.48 -11.30 19.96
CA ALA A 136 3.26 -10.77 18.84
C ALA A 136 4.26 -11.82 18.31
N GLY A 137 4.94 -12.54 19.20
CA GLY A 137 5.84 -13.63 18.82
C GLY A 137 5.12 -14.76 18.09
N ILE A 138 3.95 -15.19 18.58
CA ILE A 138 3.15 -16.24 17.95
C ILE A 138 2.60 -15.78 16.60
N ALA A 139 2.13 -14.54 16.49
CA ALA A 139 1.64 -13.98 15.23
C ALA A 139 2.76 -13.95 14.17
N ALA A 140 3.96 -13.50 14.54
CA ALA A 140 5.12 -13.50 13.65
C ALA A 140 5.53 -14.94 13.26
N GLY A 141 5.52 -15.90 14.19
CA GLY A 141 5.89 -17.29 13.92
C GLY A 141 4.88 -18.04 13.05
N THR A 142 3.58 -17.75 13.19
CA THR A 142 2.51 -18.47 12.48
C THR A 142 2.07 -17.76 11.22
N ALA A 143 1.47 -16.57 11.35
CA ALA A 143 1.02 -15.76 10.21
C ALA A 143 2.19 -15.23 9.38
N GLY A 144 3.32 -14.92 10.02
CA GLY A 144 4.51 -14.46 9.30
C GLY A 144 5.07 -15.49 8.32
N SER A 145 4.98 -16.79 8.61
CA SER A 145 5.39 -17.84 7.66
C SER A 145 4.56 -17.82 6.36
N ALA A 146 3.25 -17.59 6.48
CA ALA A 146 2.35 -17.44 5.33
C ALA A 146 2.66 -16.15 4.54
N VAL A 147 2.97 -15.06 5.25
CA VAL A 147 3.37 -13.78 4.65
C VAL A 147 4.68 -13.93 3.87
N VAL A 148 5.69 -14.61 4.41
CA VAL A 148 6.94 -14.88 3.68
C VAL A 148 6.67 -15.69 2.42
N PHE A 149 5.84 -16.73 2.51
CA PHE A 149 5.51 -17.56 1.35
C PHE A 149 4.79 -16.75 0.26
N ALA A 150 3.75 -16.00 0.62
CA ALA A 150 3.02 -15.16 -0.31
C ALA A 150 3.88 -14.02 -0.88
N GLY A 151 4.74 -13.41 -0.05
CA GLY A 151 5.64 -12.35 -0.49
C GLY A 151 6.66 -12.87 -1.49
N LEU A 152 7.23 -14.05 -1.24
CA LEU A 152 8.21 -14.68 -2.12
C LEU A 152 7.60 -15.02 -3.49
N THR A 153 6.35 -15.49 -3.54
CA THR A 153 5.68 -15.75 -4.84
C THR A 153 5.47 -14.47 -5.65
N VAL A 154 5.09 -13.37 -5.01
CA VAL A 154 4.96 -12.06 -5.66
C VAL A 154 6.32 -11.56 -6.16
N ILE A 155 7.36 -11.65 -5.33
CA ILE A 155 8.73 -11.25 -5.70
C ILE A 155 9.21 -12.06 -6.92
N ILE A 156 9.01 -13.39 -6.92
CA ILE A 156 9.39 -14.24 -8.05
C ILE A 156 8.61 -13.86 -9.31
N ALA A 157 7.31 -13.58 -9.20
CA ALA A 157 6.51 -13.16 -10.35
C ALA A 157 7.00 -11.83 -10.95
N LEU A 158 7.32 -10.86 -10.10
CA LEU A 158 7.82 -9.55 -10.51
C LEU A 158 9.22 -9.63 -11.11
N VAL A 159 10.13 -10.41 -10.52
CA VAL A 159 11.45 -10.68 -11.11
C VAL A 159 11.31 -11.47 -12.42
N GLY A 160 10.28 -12.32 -12.54
CA GLY A 160 9.96 -13.06 -13.77
C GLY A 160 9.71 -12.17 -14.99
N LEU A 161 9.31 -10.90 -14.82
CA LEU A 161 9.22 -9.95 -15.94
C LEU A 161 10.56 -9.75 -16.66
N SER A 162 11.68 -9.97 -15.97
CA SER A 162 13.02 -9.91 -16.60
C SER A 162 13.21 -10.91 -17.74
N VAL A 163 12.47 -12.03 -17.72
CA VAL A 163 12.53 -13.08 -18.76
C VAL A 163 11.98 -12.58 -20.10
N VAL A 164 11.09 -11.59 -20.09
CA VAL A 164 10.46 -11.03 -21.30
C VAL A 164 11.46 -10.25 -22.17
N ASN A 165 12.64 -9.90 -21.64
CA ASN A 165 13.71 -9.19 -22.34
C ASN A 165 13.28 -7.80 -22.89
N ILE A 166 12.37 -7.14 -22.17
CA ILE A 166 11.97 -5.76 -22.42
C ILE A 166 12.51 -4.92 -21.26
N ARG A 167 13.48 -4.03 -21.55
CA ARG A 167 14.20 -3.23 -20.54
C ARG A 167 13.26 -2.54 -19.54
N PHE A 168 12.22 -1.89 -20.05
CA PHE A 168 11.19 -1.23 -19.24
C PHE A 168 10.51 -2.18 -18.24
N LEU A 169 10.14 -3.40 -18.67
CA LEU A 169 9.50 -4.38 -17.79
C LEU A 169 10.47 -4.94 -16.75
N THR A 170 11.73 -5.15 -17.11
CA THR A 170 12.77 -5.66 -16.21
C THR A 170 13.05 -4.69 -15.07
N GLU A 171 13.30 -3.41 -15.38
CA GLU A 171 13.60 -2.38 -14.39
C GLU A 171 12.43 -2.17 -13.42
N MET A 172 11.22 -2.10 -13.98
CA MET A 172 9.98 -1.94 -13.23
C MET A 172 9.69 -3.15 -12.33
N GLY A 173 9.89 -4.37 -12.85
CA GLY A 173 9.71 -5.61 -12.11
C GLY A 173 10.68 -5.73 -10.94
N ILE A 174 11.97 -5.43 -11.16
CA ILE A 174 13.00 -5.48 -10.10
C ILE A 174 12.73 -4.43 -9.02
N ALA A 175 12.40 -3.20 -9.41
CA ALA A 175 12.10 -2.11 -8.46
C ALA A 175 10.85 -2.41 -7.62
N ALA A 176 9.78 -2.94 -8.24
CA ALA A 176 8.58 -3.37 -7.53
C ALA A 176 8.88 -4.56 -6.60
N ALA A 177 9.66 -5.54 -7.06
CA ALA A 177 10.06 -6.69 -6.24
C ALA A 177 10.85 -6.27 -5.00
N ALA A 178 11.79 -5.33 -5.15
CA ALA A 178 12.54 -4.78 -4.03
C ALA A 178 11.62 -4.06 -3.02
N THR A 179 10.66 -3.28 -3.52
CA THR A 179 9.67 -2.59 -2.68
C THR A 179 8.80 -3.57 -1.91
N VAL A 180 8.33 -4.64 -2.56
CA VAL A 180 7.57 -5.72 -1.91
C VAL A 180 8.41 -6.45 -0.86
N ALA A 181 9.69 -6.73 -1.16
CA ALA A 181 10.59 -7.35 -0.19
C ALA A 181 10.75 -6.49 1.07
N ILE A 182 10.92 -5.17 0.91
CA ILE A 182 10.96 -4.22 2.03
C ILE A 182 9.65 -4.24 2.82
N ALA A 183 8.50 -4.23 2.13
CA ALA A 183 7.19 -4.28 2.79
C ALA A 183 7.01 -5.56 3.62
N VAL A 184 7.42 -6.72 3.09
CA VAL A 184 7.42 -8.01 3.81
C VAL A 184 8.33 -7.94 5.04
N LEU A 185 9.55 -7.42 4.90
CA LEU A 185 10.47 -7.30 6.02
C LEU A 185 9.88 -6.42 7.13
N ILE A 186 9.26 -5.30 6.78
CA ILE A 186 8.63 -4.38 7.74
C ILE A 186 7.42 -5.03 8.42
N ALA A 187 6.59 -5.76 7.67
CA ALA A 187 5.46 -6.49 8.23
C ALA A 187 5.90 -7.56 9.23
N LEU A 188 7.08 -8.16 9.05
CA LEU A 188 7.61 -9.21 9.94
C LEU A 188 8.45 -8.68 11.11
N THR A 189 8.93 -7.44 11.03
CA THR A 189 9.85 -6.87 12.03
C THR A 189 9.23 -5.69 12.76
N LEU A 190 8.93 -4.61 12.03
CA LEU A 190 8.42 -3.37 12.60
C LEU A 190 7.01 -3.57 13.16
N LEU A 191 6.13 -4.26 12.44
CA LEU A 191 4.74 -4.43 12.89
C LEU A 191 4.66 -5.20 14.22
N PRO A 192 5.26 -6.41 14.38
CA PRO A 192 5.21 -7.12 15.66
C PRO A 192 5.86 -6.32 16.80
N ALA A 193 6.93 -5.58 16.52
CA ALA A 193 7.57 -4.71 17.51
C ALA A 193 6.67 -3.53 17.93
N LEU A 194 5.96 -2.93 16.99
CA LEU A 194 5.00 -1.88 17.29
C LEU A 194 3.78 -2.42 18.04
N LEU A 195 3.30 -3.61 17.69
CA LEU A 195 2.17 -4.27 18.38
C LEU A 195 2.53 -4.69 19.81
N SER A 196 3.75 -5.18 20.04
CA SER A 196 4.20 -5.55 21.39
C SER A 196 4.30 -4.33 22.31
N VAL A 197 4.75 -3.18 21.79
CA VAL A 197 4.87 -1.92 22.56
C VAL A 197 3.54 -1.21 22.73
N ALA A 198 2.71 -1.14 21.68
CA ALA A 198 1.45 -0.42 21.70
C ALA A 198 0.42 -1.05 22.67
N GLY A 199 0.59 -2.34 23.00
CA GLY A 199 -0.09 -3.01 24.10
C GLY A 199 -1.61 -2.86 24.07
N ARG A 200 -2.19 -2.60 25.25
CA ARG A 200 -3.64 -2.51 25.50
C ARG A 200 -4.38 -1.47 24.66
N HIS A 201 -3.71 -0.42 24.18
CA HIS A 201 -4.38 0.65 23.40
C HIS A 201 -4.88 0.16 22.03
N VAL A 202 -4.22 -0.86 21.48
CA VAL A 202 -4.62 -1.50 20.21
C VAL A 202 -5.88 -2.36 20.40
N THR A 203 -6.02 -3.00 21.57
CA THR A 203 -7.12 -3.90 21.89
C THR A 203 -8.31 -3.21 22.55
N ASP A 204 -8.11 -2.09 23.23
CA ASP A 204 -9.16 -1.45 24.04
C ASP A 204 -10.02 -0.46 23.24
N GLY A 205 -9.52 0.03 22.09
CA GLY A 205 -10.18 1.02 21.24
C GLY A 205 -11.38 0.49 20.45
N HIS A 206 -12.41 -0.02 21.12
CA HIS A 206 -13.59 -0.57 20.47
C HIS A 206 -14.49 0.53 19.90
N ILE A 207 -14.84 0.42 18.62
CA ILE A 207 -15.87 1.28 18.02
C ILE A 207 -17.25 0.72 18.44
N PRO A 208 -18.07 1.50 19.18
CA PRO A 208 -19.38 1.03 19.65
C PRO A 208 -20.29 0.67 18.45
N GLY A 209 -20.79 -0.57 18.44
CA GLY A 209 -21.64 -1.12 17.37
C GLY A 209 -20.95 -2.14 16.45
N LEU A 210 -19.62 -2.16 16.40
CA LEU A 210 -18.84 -3.19 15.70
C LEU A 210 -18.42 -4.26 16.71
N LYS A 211 -19.15 -5.37 16.73
CA LYS A 211 -18.84 -6.48 17.64
C LYS A 211 -17.69 -7.29 17.05
N GLU A 212 -16.53 -7.21 17.69
CA GLU A 212 -15.39 -8.04 17.37
C GLU A 212 -15.76 -9.51 17.56
N ARG A 213 -15.61 -10.31 16.51
CA ARG A 213 -16.14 -11.68 16.45
C ARG A 213 -14.99 -12.66 16.49
N ASP A 214 -14.99 -13.51 17.50
CA ASP A 214 -14.08 -14.63 17.61
C ASP A 214 -14.38 -15.67 16.50
N PRO A 215 -13.43 -16.00 15.61
CA PRO A 215 -13.60 -17.03 14.59
C PRO A 215 -13.88 -18.42 15.18
N GLU A 216 -13.43 -18.68 16.42
CA GLU A 216 -13.67 -19.93 17.16
C GLU A 216 -14.82 -19.80 18.18
N GLY A 217 -15.50 -18.65 18.21
CA GLY A 217 -16.63 -18.40 19.10
C GLY A 217 -17.84 -19.28 18.78
N ASP A 218 -18.57 -19.64 19.83
CA ASP A 218 -19.70 -20.59 19.83
C ASP A 218 -20.59 -20.49 18.56
N ALA A 219 -20.78 -21.63 17.90
CA ALA A 219 -21.51 -21.78 16.63
C ALA A 219 -23.00 -21.38 16.71
N SER A 220 -23.48 -21.08 17.92
CA SER A 220 -24.83 -20.63 18.26
C SER A 220 -25.17 -19.23 17.76
N THR A 221 -24.19 -18.35 17.52
CA THR A 221 -24.46 -17.02 16.96
C THR A 221 -24.44 -17.01 15.43
N PRO A 222 -25.52 -16.63 14.73
CA PRO A 222 -25.54 -16.64 13.26
C PRO A 222 -24.53 -15.63 12.69
N THR A 223 -23.74 -16.07 11.69
CA THR A 223 -22.81 -15.19 10.94
C THR A 223 -23.59 -14.17 10.10
N GLN A 224 -23.00 -13.02 9.78
CA GLN A 224 -23.63 -12.08 8.84
C GLN A 224 -23.93 -12.76 7.49
N GLY A 225 -23.04 -13.66 7.04
CA GLY A 225 -23.28 -14.52 5.88
C GLY A 225 -24.49 -15.44 6.04
N ARG A 226 -24.66 -16.13 7.18
CA ARG A 226 -25.87 -16.94 7.45
C ARG A 226 -27.15 -16.10 7.55
N ARG A 227 -27.06 -14.87 8.05
CA ARG A 227 -28.20 -13.94 8.08
C ARG A 227 -28.58 -13.47 6.68
N TRP A 228 -27.60 -13.14 5.85
CA TRP A 228 -27.82 -12.78 4.44
C TRP A 228 -28.35 -13.96 3.64
N VAL A 229 -27.75 -15.15 3.77
CA VAL A 229 -28.26 -16.39 3.17
C VAL A 229 -29.67 -16.68 3.66
N GLY A 230 -29.97 -16.53 4.94
CA GLY A 230 -31.33 -16.72 5.47
C GLY A 230 -32.34 -15.65 5.03
N LEU A 231 -31.87 -14.51 4.54
CA LEU A 231 -32.71 -13.43 4.00
C LEU A 231 -32.94 -13.60 2.49
N VAL A 232 -31.94 -14.09 1.76
CA VAL A 232 -31.99 -14.35 0.31
C VAL A 232 -32.63 -15.69 -0.01
N ALA A 233 -32.45 -16.70 0.84
CA ALA A 233 -33.06 -18.03 0.69
C ALA A 233 -34.49 -18.11 1.24
N ARG A 234 -35.12 -16.96 1.53
CA ARG A 234 -36.48 -16.86 2.07
C ARG A 234 -37.49 -16.45 1.01
#